data_AF-A0A522FN27-F1
#
_entry.id   AF-A0A522FN27-F1
#
_cell.length_a   1.000
_cell.length_b   1.000
_cell.length_c   1.000
_cell.angle_alpha   90.00
_cell.angle_beta   90.00
_cell.angle_gamma   90.00
#
_symmetry.space_group_name_H-M   'P 1'
#
loop_
_entity.id
_entity.type
_entity.pdbx_description
1 polymer ?
#
loop_
_entity_poly.entity_id
_entity_poly.type
_entity_poly.pdbx_seq_one_letter_code
_entity_poly.pdbx_strand_id
1 'polypeptide(L)'
;MEKKHVILIVKYLFMFNDICKYCFVKRNEFEKFTDGNCPERMKAFLQILEVKFNAYQCNIDFLLDELKITKDDLSFITYKFFNAPPKKLLENLRLWHSLRISEEEHNMNVLANKCGYEWISTFRKAFKRRFGFTYEHYKQLISNSPDKAKIINEMVDGLWK
;
A
#
# COMPACT_ATOMS: atom_id res chain seq x y z
N MET A 1 5.97 -20.28 8.69
CA MET A 1 6.95 -19.21 8.39
C MET A 1 6.27 -17.92 7.90
N GLU A 2 5.00 -17.69 8.25
CA GLU A 2 4.14 -16.61 7.72
C GLU A 2 4.19 -15.30 8.52
N LYS A 3 4.97 -15.25 9.61
CA LYS A 3 4.93 -14.14 10.59
C LYS A 3 5.69 -12.88 10.18
N LYS A 4 6.29 -12.79 8.98
CA LYS A 4 7.19 -11.68 8.61
C LYS A 4 6.66 -10.63 7.63
N HIS A 5 5.45 -10.76 7.07
CA HIS A 5 4.97 -9.83 6.02
C HIS A 5 3.77 -9.00 6.43
N VAL A 6 3.00 -9.52 7.38
CA VAL A 6 2.20 -8.72 8.31
C VAL A 6 3.09 -7.64 8.96
N ILE A 7 4.40 -7.88 9.19
CA ILE A 7 5.33 -6.94 9.83
C ILE A 7 5.48 -5.58 9.12
N LEU A 8 5.15 -5.36 7.84
CA LEU A 8 5.24 -4.00 7.27
C LEU A 8 3.97 -3.19 7.56
N ILE A 9 2.79 -3.71 7.26
CA ILE A 9 1.51 -3.08 7.62
C ILE A 9 1.33 -3.06 9.15
N VAL A 10 1.75 -4.11 9.86
CA VAL A 10 1.77 -4.23 11.33
C VAL A 10 2.94 -3.52 12.00
N LYS A 11 4.11 -3.32 11.37
CA LYS A 11 5.08 -2.32 11.90
C LYS A 11 4.50 -0.94 11.79
N TYR A 12 3.82 -0.59 10.69
CA TYR A 12 3.17 0.70 10.59
C TYR A 12 2.03 0.79 11.63
N LEU A 13 1.12 -0.18 11.71
CA LEU A 13 0.05 -0.26 12.73
C LEU A 13 0.59 -0.25 14.19
N PHE A 14 1.70 -0.92 14.51
CA PHE A 14 2.35 -0.86 15.84
C PHE A 14 3.16 0.43 16.06
N MET A 15 3.82 0.98 15.03
CA MET A 15 4.54 2.26 15.13
C MET A 15 3.55 3.42 15.37
N PHE A 16 2.30 3.31 14.93
CA PHE A 16 1.31 4.38 15.08
C PHE A 16 0.64 4.47 16.46
N ASN A 17 0.85 3.52 17.38
CA ASN A 17 0.44 3.74 18.77
C ASN A 17 1.23 4.88 19.45
N ASP A 18 2.39 5.26 18.91
CA ASP A 18 3.24 6.34 19.47
C ASP A 18 3.45 7.54 18.53
N ILE A 19 2.89 7.55 17.31
CA ILE A 19 3.04 8.68 16.37
C ILE A 19 1.86 9.64 16.52
N CYS A 20 1.84 10.35 17.65
CA CYS A 20 1.44 11.75 17.63
C CYS A 20 2.26 12.55 18.65
N LYS A 21 3.49 12.92 18.27
CA LYS A 21 4.29 13.92 19.00
C LYS A 21 3.59 15.29 19.14
N TYR A 22 2.50 15.53 18.40
CA TYR A 22 1.68 16.74 18.45
C TYR A 22 0.50 16.64 19.44
N CYS A 23 0.18 15.45 19.96
CA CYS A 23 -0.98 15.23 20.83
C CYS A 23 -0.61 15.23 22.32
N PHE A 24 0.69 15.18 22.66
CA PHE A 24 1.15 15.06 24.05
C PHE A 24 1.51 16.38 24.74
N VAL A 25 1.28 17.55 24.11
CA VAL A 25 1.63 18.83 24.73
C VAL A 25 0.50 19.84 24.60
N LYS A 26 -0.19 20.03 25.74
CA LYS A 26 -0.91 21.24 26.18
C LYS A 26 -1.73 21.96 25.10
N ARG A 27 -3.03 21.64 24.98
CA ARG A 27 -4.00 22.57 24.39
C ARG A 27 -5.30 22.60 25.17
N ASN A 28 -5.83 23.81 25.27
CA ASN A 28 -6.92 24.19 26.15
C ASN A 28 -8.24 23.69 25.55
N GLU A 29 -9.29 23.49 26.37
CA GLU A 29 -10.55 22.85 25.94
C GLU A 29 -11.22 23.47 24.70
N PHE A 30 -10.92 24.74 24.41
CA PHE A 30 -11.45 25.51 23.28
C PHE A 30 -10.69 25.32 21.96
N GLU A 31 -9.54 24.63 21.95
CA GLU A 31 -8.69 24.47 20.75
C GLU A 31 -8.80 23.08 20.09
N LYS A 32 -9.73 22.23 20.55
CA LYS A 32 -9.88 20.82 20.10
C LYS A 32 -10.15 20.61 18.60
N PHE A 33 -10.36 21.65 17.79
CA PHE A 33 -10.81 21.49 16.39
C PHE A 33 -10.15 22.41 15.36
N THR A 34 -9.01 23.04 15.64
CA THR A 34 -8.49 24.13 14.77
C THR A 34 -7.37 23.76 13.79
N ASP A 35 -6.84 22.53 13.78
CA ASP A 35 -5.81 22.12 12.81
C ASP A 35 -6.14 20.89 11.93
N GLY A 36 -7.36 20.34 12.01
CA GLY A 36 -7.89 19.37 11.04
C GLY A 36 -7.07 18.06 10.86
N ASN A 37 -6.06 17.84 11.71
CA ASN A 37 -5.01 16.84 11.56
C ASN A 37 -5.35 15.59 12.38
N CYS A 38 -6.11 14.66 11.81
CA CYS A 38 -6.75 13.60 12.60
C CYS A 38 -6.02 12.24 12.50
N PRO A 39 -5.42 11.73 13.60
CA PRO A 39 -5.00 10.33 13.73
C PRO A 39 -6.13 9.35 13.39
N GLU A 40 -7.39 9.67 13.64
CA GLU A 40 -8.53 8.79 13.31
C GLU A 40 -8.78 8.68 11.81
N ARG A 41 -8.62 9.75 11.03
CA ARG A 41 -8.73 9.67 9.55
C ARG A 41 -7.62 8.79 8.96
N MET A 42 -6.41 8.92 9.50
CA MET A 42 -5.28 8.07 9.12
C MET A 42 -5.51 6.62 9.54
N LYS A 43 -6.00 6.40 10.76
CA LYS A 43 -6.34 5.06 11.28
C LYS A 43 -7.44 4.40 10.45
N ALA A 44 -8.50 5.12 10.12
CA ALA A 44 -9.57 4.66 9.24
C ALA A 44 -9.04 4.33 7.84
N PHE A 45 -8.18 5.18 7.28
CA PHE A 45 -7.52 4.93 6.00
C PHE A 45 -6.69 3.64 6.03
N LEU A 46 -5.89 3.44 7.08
CA LEU A 46 -5.11 2.23 7.28
C LEU A 46 -5.99 0.98 7.43
N GLN A 47 -7.08 1.06 8.19
CA GLN A 47 -8.03 -0.05 8.37
C GLN A 47 -8.69 -0.45 7.03
N ILE A 48 -9.08 0.53 6.22
CA ILE A 48 -9.63 0.27 4.89
C ILE A 48 -8.57 -0.41 4.02
N LEU A 49 -7.34 0.11 4.00
CA LEU A 49 -6.27 -0.47 3.21
C LEU A 49 -5.92 -1.89 3.66
N GLU A 50 -5.87 -2.17 4.96
CA GLU A 50 -5.57 -3.49 5.50
C GLU A 50 -6.54 -4.56 4.97
N VAL A 51 -7.81 -4.20 4.83
CA VAL A 51 -8.87 -5.16 4.47
C VAL A 51 -9.18 -5.16 2.96
N LYS A 52 -9.12 -4.01 2.30
CA LYS A 52 -9.74 -3.82 0.97
C LYS A 52 -8.76 -3.46 -0.16
N PHE A 53 -7.47 -3.22 0.09
CA PHE A 53 -6.56 -2.72 -0.97
C PHE A 53 -6.46 -3.62 -2.22
N ASN A 54 -6.67 -4.93 -2.03
CA ASN A 54 -6.65 -5.96 -3.07
C ASN A 54 -8.01 -6.17 -3.75
N ALA A 55 -9.07 -5.49 -3.30
CA ALA A 55 -10.34 -5.44 -4.01
C ALA A 55 -10.23 -4.43 -5.16
N TYR A 56 -10.73 -4.80 -6.35
CA TYR A 56 -10.66 -3.91 -7.52
C TYR A 56 -11.45 -2.61 -7.30
N GLN A 57 -12.55 -2.68 -6.53
CA GLN A 57 -13.41 -1.55 -6.17
C GLN A 57 -12.69 -0.53 -5.29
N CYS A 58 -11.64 -0.94 -4.56
CA CYS A 58 -10.85 -0.05 -3.73
C CYS A 58 -9.97 0.85 -4.60
N ASN A 59 -10.56 1.89 -5.19
CA ASN A 59 -9.91 2.93 -5.98
C ASN A 59 -9.93 4.27 -5.22
N ILE A 60 -9.42 5.33 -5.84
CA ILE A 60 -9.36 6.64 -5.17
C ILE A 60 -10.75 7.16 -4.83
N ASP A 61 -11.71 7.06 -5.75
CA ASP A 61 -13.07 7.55 -5.53
C ASP A 61 -13.77 6.76 -4.40
N PHE A 62 -13.55 5.45 -4.33
CA PHE A 62 -13.98 4.62 -3.21
C PHE A 62 -13.37 5.09 -1.88
N LEU A 63 -12.06 5.37 -1.84
CA LEU A 63 -11.40 5.83 -0.62
C LEU A 63 -11.94 7.18 -0.15
N LEU A 64 -12.24 8.10 -1.07
CA LEU A 64 -12.83 9.41 -0.76
C LEU A 64 -14.23 9.26 -0.17
N ASP A 65 -15.06 8.40 -0.77
CA ASP A 65 -16.41 8.15 -0.30
C ASP A 65 -16.44 7.42 1.05
N GLU A 66 -15.61 6.38 1.22
CA GLU A 66 -15.56 5.59 2.45
C GLU A 66 -15.04 6.43 3.63
N LEU A 67 -14.04 7.29 3.40
CA LEU A 67 -13.45 8.15 4.44
C LEU A 67 -14.24 9.45 4.67
N LYS A 68 -15.16 9.81 3.77
CA LYS A 68 -15.86 11.10 3.76
C LYS A 68 -14.89 12.29 3.79
N ILE A 69 -13.85 12.23 2.95
CA ILE A 69 -12.82 13.28 2.84
C ILE A 69 -12.65 13.79 1.40
N THR A 70 -12.01 14.94 1.26
CA THR A 70 -11.70 15.52 -0.05
C THR A 70 -10.45 14.89 -0.67
N LYS A 71 -10.23 15.14 -1.98
CA LYS A 71 -8.99 14.75 -2.68
C LYS A 71 -7.75 15.36 -2.05
N ASP A 72 -7.86 16.60 -1.59
CA ASP A 72 -6.75 17.33 -0.98
C ASP A 72 -6.43 16.74 0.40
N ASP A 73 -7.43 16.40 1.20
CA ASP A 73 -7.25 15.69 2.48
C ASP A 73 -6.54 14.35 2.29
N LEU A 74 -7.00 13.54 1.33
CA LEU A 74 -6.40 12.22 1.06
C LEU A 74 -4.96 12.37 0.57
N SER A 75 -4.70 13.36 -0.28
CA SER A 75 -3.35 13.65 -0.77
C SER A 75 -2.46 14.12 0.39
N PHE A 76 -2.93 15.03 1.23
CA PHE A 76 -2.23 15.51 2.40
C PHE A 76 -1.85 14.36 3.35
N ILE A 77 -2.80 13.48 3.69
CA ILE A 77 -2.55 12.33 4.57
C ILE A 77 -1.49 11.41 3.94
N THR A 78 -1.65 11.05 2.67
CA THR A 78 -0.75 10.09 2.02
C THR A 78 0.67 10.64 1.84
N TYR A 79 0.83 11.92 1.48
CA TYR A 79 2.14 12.56 1.44
C TYR A 79 2.76 12.69 2.84
N LYS A 80 1.98 13.13 3.83
CA LYS A 80 2.48 13.33 5.20
C LYS A 80 3.04 12.06 5.83
N PHE A 81 2.38 10.92 5.61
CA PHE A 81 2.74 9.66 6.28
C PHE A 81 3.53 8.69 5.41
N PHE A 82 3.40 8.73 4.09
CA PHE A 82 4.04 7.77 3.17
C PHE A 82 4.92 8.43 2.10
N ASN A 83 4.98 9.76 2.07
CA ASN A 83 5.71 10.52 1.04
C ASN A 83 5.32 10.09 -0.39
N ALA A 84 4.05 9.77 -0.61
CA ALA A 84 3.54 9.31 -1.90
C ALA A 84 2.10 9.77 -2.11
N PRO A 85 1.71 10.11 -3.36
CA PRO A 85 0.32 10.39 -3.68
C PRO A 85 -0.55 9.13 -3.53
N PRO A 86 -1.87 9.28 -3.30
CA PRO A 86 -2.77 8.16 -2.97
C PRO A 86 -2.74 7.03 -4.00
N LYS A 87 -2.73 7.38 -5.29
CA LYS A 87 -2.70 6.42 -6.39
C LYS A 87 -1.41 5.62 -6.44
N LYS A 88 -0.26 6.26 -6.16
CA LYS A 88 1.05 5.59 -6.10
C LYS A 88 1.10 4.65 -4.90
N LEU A 89 0.60 5.07 -3.75
CA LEU A 89 0.54 4.25 -2.54
C LEU A 89 -0.30 2.97 -2.77
N LEU A 90 -1.51 3.11 -3.31
CA LEU A 90 -2.36 1.96 -3.62
C LEU A 90 -1.72 1.02 -4.65
N GLU A 91 -1.13 1.57 -5.72
CA GLU A 91 -0.39 0.77 -6.71
C GLU A 91 0.77 0.00 -6.07
N ASN A 92 1.55 0.66 -5.21
CA ASN A 92 2.66 0.03 -4.48
C ASN A 92 2.17 -1.11 -3.59
N LEU A 93 1.07 -0.95 -2.86
CA LEU A 93 0.49 -2.02 -2.02
C LEU A 93 0.07 -3.23 -2.87
N ARG A 94 -0.58 -2.98 -4.01
CA ARG A 94 -1.00 -4.03 -4.94
C ARG A 94 0.17 -4.76 -5.59
N LEU A 95 1.20 -4.01 -6.01
CA LEU A 95 2.43 -4.61 -6.55
C LEU A 95 3.20 -5.37 -5.48
N TRP A 96 3.29 -4.85 -4.25
CA TRP A 96 3.86 -5.57 -3.11
C TRP A 96 3.18 -6.92 -2.90
N HIS A 97 1.84 -6.94 -2.89
CA HIS A 97 1.07 -8.17 -2.75
C HIS A 97 1.35 -9.14 -3.90
N SER A 98 1.41 -8.62 -5.14
CA SER A 98 1.72 -9.42 -6.33
C SER A 98 3.08 -10.13 -6.24
N LEU A 99 4.10 -9.48 -5.67
CA LEU A 99 5.42 -10.09 -5.45
C LEU A 99 5.34 -11.22 -4.41
N ARG A 100 4.58 -11.02 -3.33
CA ARG A 100 4.46 -12.00 -2.23
C ARG A 100 3.71 -13.26 -2.63
N ILE A 101 2.64 -13.14 -3.41
CA ILE A 101 1.86 -14.30 -3.85
C ILE A 101 2.37 -14.91 -5.17
N SER A 102 3.42 -14.33 -5.76
CA SER A 102 3.90 -14.72 -7.08
C SER A 102 4.39 -16.15 -7.19
N GLU A 103 4.83 -16.75 -6.08
CA GLU A 103 5.28 -18.15 -6.04
C GLU A 103 4.11 -19.13 -5.96
N GLU A 104 3.01 -18.73 -5.34
CA GLU A 104 1.82 -19.55 -5.13
C GLU A 104 0.86 -19.50 -6.30
N GLU A 105 0.79 -18.36 -7.00
CA GLU A 105 -0.11 -18.14 -8.12
C GLU A 105 0.64 -18.03 -9.45
N HIS A 106 0.53 -19.08 -10.26
CA HIS A 106 1.16 -19.14 -11.58
C HIS A 106 0.30 -18.50 -12.67
N ASN A 107 -1.03 -18.45 -12.51
CA ASN A 107 -1.89 -17.84 -13.50
C ASN A 107 -1.92 -16.32 -13.32
N MET A 108 -1.33 -15.60 -14.27
CA MET A 108 -1.22 -14.14 -14.18
C MET A 108 -2.56 -13.42 -14.14
N ASN A 109 -3.61 -13.95 -14.79
CA ASN A 109 -4.94 -13.34 -14.70
C ASN A 109 -5.49 -13.46 -13.28
N VAL A 110 -5.35 -14.64 -12.67
CA VAL A 110 -5.80 -14.88 -11.28
C VAL A 110 -4.98 -14.03 -10.32
N LEU A 111 -3.66 -13.94 -10.52
CA LEU A 111 -2.77 -13.10 -9.71
C LEU A 111 -3.14 -11.62 -9.80
N ALA A 112 -3.37 -11.10 -11.00
CA ALA A 112 -3.78 -9.71 -11.21
C ALA A 112 -5.10 -9.42 -10.47
N ASN A 113 -6.09 -10.30 -10.59
CA ASN A 113 -7.37 -10.18 -9.91
C ASN A 113 -7.19 -10.22 -8.37
N LYS A 114 -6.40 -11.15 -7.84
CA LYS A 114 -6.05 -11.24 -6.41
C LYS A 114 -5.33 -10.00 -5.88
N CYS A 115 -4.69 -9.23 -6.75
CA CYS A 115 -4.01 -7.98 -6.40
C CYS A 115 -4.86 -6.73 -6.65
N GLY A 116 -6.15 -6.86 -6.98
CA GLY A 116 -7.05 -5.73 -7.16
C GLY A 116 -6.95 -5.05 -8.53
N TYR A 117 -6.44 -5.75 -9.54
CA TYR A 117 -6.49 -5.31 -10.92
C TYR A 117 -7.63 -6.03 -11.64
N GLU A 118 -8.59 -5.27 -12.17
CA GLU A 118 -9.68 -5.82 -12.99
C GLU A 118 -9.17 -6.43 -14.30
N TRP A 119 -8.14 -5.81 -14.89
CA TRP A 119 -7.57 -6.22 -16.18
C TRP A 119 -6.08 -6.53 -16.04
N ILE A 120 -5.66 -7.67 -16.57
CA ILE A 120 -4.24 -8.08 -16.64
C ILE A 120 -3.37 -7.03 -17.37
N SER A 121 -3.92 -6.33 -18.36
CA SER A 121 -3.22 -5.29 -19.11
C SER A 121 -2.83 -4.10 -18.21
N THR A 122 -3.70 -3.74 -17.26
CA THR A 122 -3.43 -2.68 -16.26
C THR A 122 -2.33 -3.11 -15.29
N PHE A 123 -2.38 -4.35 -14.80
CA PHE A 123 -1.34 -4.93 -13.97
C PHE A 123 0.02 -4.91 -14.67
N ARG A 124 0.11 -5.42 -15.91
CA ARG A 124 1.35 -5.44 -16.69
C ARG A 124 1.94 -4.05 -16.89
N LYS A 125 1.11 -3.05 -17.18
CA LYS A 125 1.54 -1.65 -17.34
C LYS A 125 2.09 -1.09 -16.02
N ALA A 126 1.40 -1.33 -14.90
CA ALA A 126 1.84 -0.89 -13.59
C ALA A 126 3.18 -1.54 -13.20
N PHE A 127 3.27 -2.87 -13.36
CA PHE A 127 4.49 -3.63 -13.06
C PHE A 127 5.69 -3.15 -13.88
N LYS A 128 5.53 -3.04 -15.21
CA LYS A 128 6.59 -2.56 -16.10
C LYS A 128 7.01 -1.13 -15.81
N ARG A 129 6.06 -0.23 -15.54
CA ARG A 129 6.37 1.15 -15.16
C ARG A 129 7.18 1.21 -13.86
N ARG A 130 6.89 0.34 -12.89
CA ARG A 130 7.54 0.37 -11.59
C ARG A 130 8.93 -0.27 -11.60
N PHE A 131 9.11 -1.38 -12.31
CA PHE A 131 10.35 -2.16 -12.25
C PHE A 131 11.21 -2.08 -13.52
N GLY A 132 10.69 -1.50 -14.61
CA GLY A 132 11.41 -1.37 -15.89
C GLY A 132 11.34 -2.62 -16.78
N PHE A 133 10.79 -3.73 -16.30
CA PHE A 133 10.64 -4.98 -17.06
C PHE A 133 9.26 -5.62 -16.86
N THR A 134 8.91 -6.57 -17.71
CA THR A 134 7.59 -7.23 -17.66
C THR A 134 7.49 -8.23 -16.52
N TYR A 135 6.27 -8.57 -16.12
CA TYR A 135 6.04 -9.59 -15.10
C TYR A 135 6.51 -10.98 -15.54
N GLU A 136 6.46 -11.29 -16.83
CA GLU A 136 6.98 -12.54 -17.38
C GLU A 136 8.50 -12.63 -17.20
N HIS A 137 9.23 -11.53 -17.44
CA HIS A 137 10.67 -11.47 -17.18
C HIS A 137 10.95 -11.63 -15.68
N TYR A 138 10.18 -10.98 -14.80
CA TYR A 138 10.25 -11.23 -13.36
C TYR A 138 10.11 -12.72 -13.00
N LYS A 139 9.11 -13.43 -13.58
CA LYS A 139 8.91 -14.86 -13.32
C LYS A 139 10.10 -15.71 -13.78
N GLN A 140 10.74 -15.37 -14.89
CA GLN A 140 11.95 -16.03 -15.35
C GLN A 140 13.13 -15.79 -14.39
N LEU A 141 13.32 -14.54 -13.93
CA LEU A 141 14.37 -14.19 -12.97
C LEU A 141 14.24 -14.97 -11.67
N ILE A 142 13.03 -15.05 -11.12
CA ILE A 142 12.79 -15.82 -9.90
C ILE A 142 12.93 -17.33 -10.13
N SER A 143 12.44 -17.86 -11.24
CA SER A 143 12.53 -19.30 -11.52
C SER A 143 13.99 -19.78 -11.61
N ASN A 144 14.88 -18.93 -12.11
CA ASN A 144 16.29 -19.26 -12.33
C ASN A 144 17.21 -18.86 -11.15
N SER A 145 16.67 -18.18 -10.13
CA SER A 145 17.47 -17.72 -9.01
C SER A 145 17.53 -18.75 -7.89
N PRO A 146 18.72 -19.04 -7.33
CA PRO A 146 18.85 -19.86 -6.12
C PRO A 146 18.34 -19.14 -4.86
N ASP A 147 18.27 -17.80 -4.87
CA ASP A 147 17.79 -16.97 -3.76
C ASP A 147 16.65 -16.07 -4.22
N LYS A 148 15.46 -16.67 -4.34
CA LYS A 148 14.23 -15.98 -4.73
C LYS A 148 13.81 -14.93 -3.72
N ALA A 149 13.98 -15.24 -2.43
CA ALA A 149 13.58 -14.37 -1.34
C ALA A 149 14.35 -13.04 -1.36
N LYS A 150 15.65 -13.08 -1.66
CA LYS A 150 16.46 -11.88 -1.84
C LYS A 150 15.93 -10.99 -2.97
N ILE A 151 15.68 -11.55 -4.15
CA ILE A 151 15.14 -10.78 -5.30
C ILE A 151 13.80 -10.15 -4.94
N ILE A 152 12.89 -10.92 -4.34
CA ILE A 152 11.57 -10.43 -3.92
C ILE A 152 11.72 -9.27 -2.94
N ASN A 153 12.59 -9.40 -1.93
CA ASN A 153 12.78 -8.37 -0.91
C ASN A 153 13.43 -7.10 -1.50
N GLU A 154 14.42 -7.23 -2.38
CA GLU A 154 15.02 -6.08 -3.08
C GLU A 154 13.99 -5.32 -3.92
N MET A 155 13.11 -6.04 -4.62
CA MET A 155 12.01 -5.43 -5.39
C MET A 155 10.97 -4.78 -4.48
N VAL A 156 10.61 -5.41 -3.36
CA VAL A 156 9.72 -4.84 -2.35
C VAL A 156 10.28 -3.55 -1.78
N ASP A 157 11.56 -3.50 -1.44
CA ASP A 157 12.21 -2.29 -0.93
C ASP A 157 12.26 -1.20 -2.01
N GLY A 158 12.42 -1.62 -3.27
CA GLY A 158 12.33 -0.75 -4.44
C GLY A 158 10.97 -0.08 -4.61
N LEU A 159 9.87 -0.59 -4.04
CA LEU A 159 8.53 0.04 -4.13
C LEU A 159 8.40 1.35 -3.36
N TRP A 160 9.25 1.58 -2.36
CA TRP A 160 9.12 2.72 -1.43
C TRP A 160 10.16 3.81 -1.66
N LYS A 161 11.04 3.61 -2.64
CA LYS A 161 11.96 4.62 -3.19
C LYS A 161 11.21 5.55 -4.17
#